data_AF-A0A0G1DU86-F1
#
_entry.id   AF-A0A0G1DU86-F1
#
_cell.length_a   1.000
_cell.length_b   1.000
_cell.length_c   1.000
_cell.angle_alpha   90.00
_cell.angle_beta   90.00
_cell.angle_gamma   90.00
#
_symmetry.space_group_name_H-M   'P 1'
#
loop_
_entity.id
_entity.type
_entity.pdbx_description
1 polymer ?
#
loop_
_entity_poly.entity_id
_entity_poly.type
_entity_poly.pdbx_seq_one_letter_code
_entity_poly.pdbx_strand_id
1 'polypeptide(L)'
;MKNFKKGFTLIELLVVVAIIGILASVVLASLNTARTKGKDAAAQASIASIKAQAEIFFTSNYGTAGTFTDTSTAGTTSACDQAQTINLLKSIKGNTGNTATCAVGLNGATWVAWSILASQATPNNYCADSTGFSGTRSALPTAVVTAAVNCASS
;
A
#
# COMPACT_ATOMS: atom_id res chain seq x y z
N MET A 1 -54.46 -40.45 8.13
CA MET A 1 -53.04 -40.85 8.30
C MET A 1 -52.39 -39.84 9.24
N LYS A 2 -51.97 -40.24 10.45
CA LYS A 2 -51.41 -39.32 11.47
C LYS A 2 -49.91 -39.13 11.18
N ASN A 3 -49.54 -37.90 10.82
CA ASN A 3 -48.15 -37.50 10.62
C ASN A 3 -47.46 -37.33 11.98
N PHE A 4 -46.51 -38.20 12.31
CA PHE A 4 -45.63 -38.02 13.46
C PHE A 4 -44.62 -36.90 13.13
N LYS A 5 -44.85 -35.70 13.67
CA LYS A 5 -43.83 -34.65 13.65
C LYS A 5 -42.71 -35.05 14.61
N LYS A 6 -41.57 -35.48 14.08
CA LYS A 6 -40.34 -35.68 14.87
C LYS A 6 -39.82 -34.31 15.31
N GLY A 7 -39.75 -34.08 16.61
CA GLY A 7 -39.09 -32.91 17.20
C GLY A 7 -37.58 -33.08 17.16
N PHE A 8 -36.85 -31.99 16.93
CA PHE A 8 -35.39 -31.96 17.03
C PHE A 8 -34.97 -32.09 18.49
N THR A 9 -33.95 -32.88 18.80
CA THR A 9 -33.45 -32.98 20.18
C THR A 9 -32.55 -31.80 20.51
N LEU A 10 -32.55 -31.36 21.79
CA LEU A 10 -31.68 -30.28 22.24
C LEU A 10 -30.19 -30.64 22.09
N ILE A 11 -29.84 -31.91 22.26
CA ILE A 11 -28.46 -32.38 22.10
C ILE A 11 -27.99 -32.35 20.64
N GLU A 12 -28.88 -32.65 19.68
CA GLU A 12 -28.58 -32.52 18.24
C GLU A 12 -28.32 -31.07 17.86
N LEU A 13 -29.05 -30.11 18.42
CA LEU A 13 -28.79 -28.70 18.17
C LEU A 13 -27.50 -28.22 18.84
N LEU A 14 -27.20 -28.72 20.05
CA LEU A 14 -26.00 -28.34 20.81
C LEU A 14 -24.71 -28.79 20.11
N VAL A 15 -24.66 -30.02 19.59
CA VAL A 15 -23.46 -30.50 18.87
C VAL A 15 -23.23 -29.74 17.56
N VAL A 16 -24.30 -29.34 16.86
CA VAL A 16 -24.17 -28.59 15.60
C VAL A 16 -23.57 -27.22 15.83
N VAL A 17 -24.05 -26.47 16.82
CA VAL A 17 -23.48 -25.14 17.12
C VAL A 17 -22.04 -25.25 17.63
N ALA A 18 -21.69 -26.34 18.35
CA ALA A 18 -20.33 -26.61 18.76
C ALA A 18 -19.39 -26.82 17.54
N ILE A 19 -19.79 -27.64 16.57
CA ILE A 19 -19.00 -27.88 15.35
C ILE A 19 -18.87 -26.61 14.51
N ILE A 20 -19.97 -25.86 14.31
CA ILE A 20 -19.95 -24.58 13.59
C ILE A 20 -19.02 -23.58 14.29
N GLY A 21 -19.02 -23.54 15.62
CA GLY A 21 -18.11 -22.69 16.40
C GLY A 21 -16.63 -23.01 16.15
N ILE A 22 -16.27 -24.29 16.13
CA ILE A 22 -14.89 -24.72 15.84
C ILE A 22 -14.49 -24.32 14.41
N LEU A 23 -15.32 -24.64 13.42
CA LEU A 23 -15.05 -24.32 12.01
C LEU A 23 -14.95 -22.80 11.77
N ALA A 24 -15.85 -22.02 12.39
CA ALA A 24 -15.85 -20.56 12.26
C ALA A 24 -14.57 -19.93 12.81
N SER A 25 -14.01 -20.45 13.92
CA SER A 25 -12.78 -19.93 14.51
C SER A 25 -11.56 -20.06 13.58
N VAL A 26 -11.39 -21.21 12.92
CA VAL A 26 -10.29 -21.47 11.98
C VAL A 26 -10.44 -20.61 10.72
N VAL A 27 -11.65 -20.53 10.17
CA VAL A 27 -11.93 -19.72 8.98
C VAL A 27 -11.65 -18.25 9.25
N LEU A 28 -12.08 -17.71 10.41
CA LEU A 28 -11.86 -16.31 10.75
C LEU A 28 -10.37 -15.95 10.85
N ALA A 29 -9.56 -16.82 11.46
CA ALA A 29 -8.11 -16.62 11.53
C ALA A 29 -7.48 -16.55 10.12
N SER A 30 -7.83 -17.49 9.24
CA SER A 30 -7.32 -17.53 7.86
C SER A 30 -7.76 -16.32 7.02
N LEU A 31 -9.00 -15.85 7.22
CA LEU A 31 -9.57 -14.72 6.50
C LEU A 31 -8.87 -13.40 6.86
N ASN A 32 -8.51 -13.20 8.13
CA ASN A 32 -7.78 -12.00 8.55
C ASN A 32 -6.42 -11.91 7.86
N THR A 33 -5.66 -13.01 7.80
CA THR A 33 -4.38 -13.03 7.06
C THR A 33 -4.56 -12.78 5.57
N ALA A 34 -5.59 -13.39 4.95
CA ALA A 34 -5.89 -13.18 3.53
C ALA A 34 -6.26 -11.71 3.23
N ARG A 35 -7.06 -11.08 4.10
CA ARG A 35 -7.41 -9.65 4.00
C ARG A 35 -6.17 -8.78 4.06
N THR A 36 -5.26 -8.99 5.02
CA THR A 36 -4.03 -8.21 5.14
C THR A 36 -3.16 -8.36 3.88
N LYS A 37 -2.97 -9.57 3.37
CA LYS A 37 -2.23 -9.80 2.11
C LYS A 37 -2.89 -9.11 0.91
N GLY A 38 -4.22 -9.09 0.85
CA GLY A 38 -4.96 -8.35 -0.19
C GLY A 38 -4.75 -6.84 -0.12
N LYS A 39 -4.69 -6.28 1.11
CA LYS A 39 -4.36 -4.86 1.32
C LYS A 39 -2.95 -4.54 0.83
N ASP A 40 -1.99 -5.41 1.11
CA ASP A 40 -0.61 -5.25 0.69
C ASP A 40 -0.48 -5.29 -0.83
N ALA A 41 -1.12 -6.27 -1.49
CA ALA A 41 -1.13 -6.38 -2.95
C ALA A 41 -1.73 -5.13 -3.62
N ALA A 42 -2.82 -4.60 -3.07
CA ALA A 42 -3.43 -3.35 -3.57
C ALA A 42 -2.51 -2.12 -3.36
N ALA A 43 -1.79 -2.07 -2.24
CA ALA A 43 -0.81 -1.01 -1.99
C ALA A 43 0.37 -1.09 -2.96
N GLN A 44 0.90 -2.30 -3.19
CA GLN A 44 1.97 -2.55 -4.18
C GLN A 44 1.53 -2.18 -5.60
N ALA A 45 0.31 -2.53 -6.00
CA ALA A 45 -0.25 -2.16 -7.31
C ALA A 45 -0.40 -0.63 -7.47
N SER A 46 -0.81 0.06 -6.40
CA SER A 46 -0.88 1.52 -6.38
C SER A 46 0.51 2.15 -6.53
N ILE A 47 1.53 1.62 -5.84
CA ILE A 47 2.92 2.09 -6.00
C ILE A 47 3.44 1.80 -7.41
N ALA A 48 3.14 0.64 -7.99
CA ALA A 48 3.51 0.35 -9.38
C ALA A 48 2.87 1.33 -10.37
N SER A 49 1.63 1.74 -10.12
CA SER A 49 0.95 2.78 -10.91
C SER A 49 1.56 4.16 -10.72
N ILE A 50 2.02 4.50 -9.51
CA ILE A 50 2.76 5.74 -9.24
C ILE A 50 4.12 5.70 -9.96
N LYS A 51 4.83 4.57 -9.92
CA LYS A 51 6.09 4.36 -10.65
C LYS A 51 5.93 4.63 -12.14
N ALA A 52 4.93 4.02 -12.78
CA ALA A 52 4.68 4.23 -14.22
C ALA A 52 4.39 5.71 -14.54
N GLN A 53 3.57 6.38 -13.73
CA GLN A 53 3.28 7.80 -13.90
C GLN A 53 4.53 8.66 -13.70
N ALA A 54 5.36 8.34 -12.71
CA ALA A 54 6.61 9.03 -12.47
C ALA A 54 7.60 8.83 -13.63
N GLU A 55 7.75 7.62 -14.16
CA GLU A 55 8.60 7.37 -15.33
C GLU A 55 8.16 8.15 -16.57
N ILE A 56 6.85 8.21 -16.84
CA ILE A 56 6.29 9.01 -17.94
C ILE A 56 6.55 10.50 -17.73
N PHE A 57 6.28 10.99 -16.52
CA PHE A 57 6.48 12.38 -16.17
C PHE A 57 7.94 12.79 -16.33
N PHE A 58 8.86 11.97 -15.84
CA PHE A 58 10.30 12.22 -15.94
C PHE A 58 10.73 12.20 -17.40
N THR A 59 10.39 11.18 -18.18
CA THR A 59 10.76 11.11 -19.61
C THR A 59 10.24 12.32 -20.41
N SER A 60 9.08 12.86 -20.06
CA SER A 60 8.46 13.99 -20.77
C SER A 60 9.01 15.36 -20.35
N ASN A 61 9.53 15.48 -19.12
CA ASN A 61 9.95 16.76 -18.54
C ASN A 61 11.48 16.86 -18.33
N TYR A 62 12.23 15.77 -18.47
CA TYR A 62 13.69 15.76 -18.37
C TYR A 62 14.31 16.60 -19.49
N GLY A 63 14.93 17.74 -19.16
CA GLY A 63 15.61 18.62 -20.12
C GLY A 63 15.01 20.03 -20.26
N THR A 64 13.79 20.26 -19.76
CA THR A 64 13.33 21.63 -19.49
C THR A 64 13.92 22.03 -18.15
N ALA A 65 14.82 23.00 -18.12
CA ALA A 65 15.46 23.52 -16.92
C ALA A 65 14.45 24.18 -15.96
N GLY A 66 13.61 23.37 -15.32
CA GLY A 66 12.82 23.76 -14.17
C GLY A 66 13.60 23.38 -12.93
N THR A 67 14.18 24.36 -12.25
CA THR A 67 14.75 24.18 -10.91
C THR A 67 13.61 23.74 -9.99
N PHE A 68 13.61 22.48 -9.57
CA PHE A 68 12.62 21.96 -8.64
C PHE A 68 13.05 22.29 -7.21
N THR A 69 12.84 23.53 -6.79
CA THR A 69 12.96 23.86 -5.36
C THR A 69 11.83 23.19 -4.60
N ASP A 70 12.21 22.16 -3.86
CA ASP A 70 11.45 21.55 -2.79
C ASP A 70 10.79 22.62 -1.92
N THR A 71 9.49 22.52 -1.80
CA THR A 71 8.83 22.78 -0.52
C THR A 71 7.50 22.07 -0.56
N SER A 72 7.19 21.39 0.53
CA SER A 72 5.92 20.79 0.93
C SER A 72 4.70 21.73 0.92
N THR A 73 4.72 22.79 0.12
CA THR A 73 3.68 23.80 -0.04
C THR A 73 3.47 24.05 -1.53
N ALA A 74 2.39 23.46 -2.05
CA ALA A 74 1.64 23.88 -3.24
C ALA A 74 2.36 24.80 -4.24
N GLY A 75 2.78 24.27 -5.39
CA GLY A 75 3.03 25.15 -6.54
C GLY A 75 3.89 24.62 -7.69
N THR A 76 4.64 23.53 -7.54
CA THR A 76 5.42 22.96 -8.65
C THR A 76 4.81 21.64 -9.10
N THR A 77 4.69 21.45 -10.41
CA THR A 77 4.14 20.21 -10.98
C THR A 77 5.23 19.14 -10.93
N SER A 78 5.26 18.32 -9.88
CA SER A 78 6.07 17.10 -9.85
C SER A 78 5.21 15.86 -10.16
N ALA A 79 5.84 14.73 -10.48
CA ALA A 79 5.15 13.44 -10.59
C ALA A 79 4.35 13.07 -9.33
N CYS A 80 4.78 13.57 -8.16
CA CYS A 80 4.15 13.32 -6.86
C CYS A 80 2.95 14.23 -6.59
N ASP A 81 2.86 15.40 -7.25
CA ASP A 81 1.77 16.38 -7.07
C ASP A 81 0.59 16.16 -8.02
N GLN A 82 0.73 15.23 -8.96
CA GLN A 82 -0.37 14.86 -9.85
C GLN A 82 -1.56 14.33 -9.03
N ALA A 83 -2.76 14.84 -9.33
CA ALA A 83 -3.99 14.47 -8.60
C ALA A 83 -4.20 12.95 -8.53
N GLN A 84 -3.82 12.21 -9.58
CA GLN A 84 -3.86 10.76 -9.62
C GLN A 84 -2.90 10.12 -8.60
N THR A 85 -1.65 10.59 -8.53
CA THR A 85 -0.67 10.15 -7.53
C THR A 85 -1.17 10.43 -6.11
N ILE A 86 -1.69 11.63 -5.85
CA ILE A 86 -2.24 12.00 -4.54
C ILE A 86 -3.42 11.09 -4.15
N ASN A 87 -4.32 10.78 -5.09
CA ASN A 87 -5.45 9.89 -4.85
C ASN A 87 -5.00 8.45 -4.56
N LEU A 88 -3.98 7.95 -5.26
CA LEU A 88 -3.38 6.65 -4.98
C LEU A 88 -2.73 6.60 -3.60
N LEU A 89 -1.97 7.63 -3.22
CA LEU A 89 -1.37 7.71 -1.88
C LEU A 89 -2.44 7.74 -0.77
N LYS A 90 -3.53 8.49 -0.97
CA LYS A 90 -4.69 8.49 -0.07
C LYS A 90 -5.36 7.12 0.00
N SER A 91 -5.51 6.44 -1.14
CA SER A 91 -6.08 5.10 -1.23
C SER A 91 -5.23 4.08 -0.45
N ILE A 92 -3.90 4.13 -0.60
CA ILE A 92 -2.98 3.28 0.17
C ILE A 92 -3.16 3.53 1.67
N LYS A 93 -3.15 4.79 2.11
CA LYS A 93 -3.35 5.15 3.53
C LYS A 93 -4.69 4.64 4.07
N GLY A 94 -5.77 4.80 3.31
CA GLY A 94 -7.09 4.30 3.70
C GLY A 94 -7.17 2.78 3.78
N ASN A 95 -6.41 2.08 2.93
CA ASN A 95 -6.43 0.63 2.85
C ASN A 95 -5.54 -0.05 3.91
N THR A 96 -4.29 0.41 4.03
CA THR A 96 -3.30 -0.16 4.96
C THR A 96 -3.38 0.43 6.35
N GLY A 97 -3.93 1.65 6.51
CA GLY A 97 -3.88 2.43 7.74
C GLY A 97 -2.52 3.09 7.99
N ASN A 98 -1.55 2.88 7.10
CA ASN A 98 -0.18 3.34 7.27
C ASN A 98 0.18 4.49 6.33
N THR A 99 1.34 5.11 6.58
CA THR A 99 1.86 6.20 5.75
C THR A 99 2.32 5.69 4.38
N ALA A 100 1.93 6.44 3.33
CA ALA A 100 2.42 6.33 1.97
C ALA A 100 2.83 7.72 1.48
N THR A 101 3.99 7.84 0.86
CA THR A 101 4.48 9.11 0.32
C THR A 101 5.17 8.94 -1.02
N CYS A 102 5.26 10.04 -1.74
CA CYS A 102 6.05 10.19 -2.95
C CYS A 102 6.92 11.44 -2.75
N ALA A 103 8.17 11.37 -3.17
CA ALA A 103 9.11 12.48 -3.10
C ALA A 103 9.92 12.57 -4.38
N VAL A 104 10.37 13.79 -4.70
CA VAL A 104 11.30 14.09 -5.78
C VAL A 104 12.57 14.73 -5.21
N GLY A 105 13.69 14.55 -5.90
CA GLY A 105 14.96 15.19 -5.54
C GLY A 105 14.98 16.67 -5.94
N LEU A 106 15.87 17.46 -5.34
CA LEU A 106 16.00 18.93 -5.49
C LEU A 106 16.24 19.45 -6.93
N ASN A 107 16.48 18.55 -7.88
CA ASN A 107 16.66 18.90 -9.30
C ASN A 107 15.58 18.26 -10.19
N GLY A 108 14.57 17.63 -9.60
CA GLY A 108 13.60 16.80 -10.34
C GLY A 108 14.27 15.70 -11.16
N ALA A 109 15.48 15.29 -10.77
CA ALA A 109 16.29 14.29 -11.49
C ALA A 109 16.02 12.86 -11.00
N THR A 110 15.49 12.72 -9.79
CA THR A 110 15.17 11.45 -9.15
C THR A 110 13.82 11.52 -8.47
N TRP A 111 13.14 10.38 -8.37
CA TRP A 111 11.90 10.24 -7.61
C TRP A 111 11.92 8.94 -6.80
N VAL A 112 11.10 8.93 -5.74
CA VAL A 112 10.85 7.77 -4.91
C VAL A 112 9.39 7.76 -4.46
N ALA A 113 8.76 6.60 -4.47
CA ALA A 113 7.43 6.38 -3.92
C ALA A 113 7.45 5.17 -3.00
N TRP A 114 6.90 5.31 -1.80
CA TRP A 114 6.92 4.24 -0.81
C TRP A 114 5.68 4.24 0.08
N SER A 115 5.41 3.07 0.67
CA SER A 115 4.40 2.92 1.70
C SER A 115 4.76 1.81 2.67
N ILE A 116 4.26 1.90 3.89
CA ILE A 116 4.31 0.80 4.84
C ILE A 116 3.11 -0.12 4.55
N LEU A 117 3.39 -1.39 4.24
CA LEU A 117 2.36 -2.40 3.98
C LEU A 117 1.59 -2.73 5.27
N ALA A 118 0.34 -3.19 5.15
CA ALA A 118 -0.50 -3.54 6.29
C ALA A 118 0.07 -4.72 7.11
N SER A 119 0.85 -5.61 6.48
CA SER A 119 1.57 -6.69 7.18
C SER A 119 2.91 -6.29 7.79
N GLN A 120 3.43 -5.11 7.47
CA GLN A 120 4.77 -4.67 7.86
C GLN A 120 4.71 -3.63 8.98
N ALA A 121 5.71 -3.66 9.86
CA ALA A 121 5.93 -2.62 10.85
C ALA A 121 7.06 -1.69 10.40
N THR A 122 7.03 -0.44 10.86
CA THR A 122 8.15 0.49 10.67
C THR A 122 9.43 -0.10 11.26
N PRO A 123 10.59 0.04 10.59
CA PRO A 123 10.85 0.85 9.39
C PRO A 123 10.63 0.14 8.05
N ASN A 124 10.11 -1.09 8.02
CA ASN A 124 9.91 -1.84 6.78
C ASN A 124 8.85 -1.18 5.88
N ASN A 125 9.16 -1.07 4.60
CA ASN A 125 8.28 -0.49 3.60
C ASN A 125 8.36 -1.25 2.28
N TYR A 126 7.41 -0.98 1.40
CA TYR A 126 7.53 -1.23 -0.03
C TYR A 126 7.86 0.09 -0.72
N CYS A 127 8.89 0.08 -1.55
CA CYS A 127 9.43 1.27 -2.18
C CYS A 127 9.70 1.02 -3.66
N ALA A 128 9.50 2.05 -4.47
CA ALA A 128 9.94 2.13 -5.85
C ALA A 128 10.65 3.45 -6.11
N ASP A 129 11.65 3.46 -6.99
CA ASP A 129 12.43 4.67 -7.29
C ASP A 129 12.81 4.80 -8.77
N SER A 130 13.39 5.96 -9.08
CA SER A 130 13.94 6.34 -10.38
C SER A 130 15.09 5.48 -10.90
N THR A 131 15.71 4.63 -10.07
CA THR A 131 16.74 3.67 -10.53
C THR A 131 16.12 2.39 -11.09
N GLY A 132 14.79 2.28 -11.04
CA GLY A 132 14.03 1.13 -11.49
C GLY A 132 13.75 0.11 -10.37
N PHE A 133 14.29 0.31 -9.16
CA PHE A 133 14.02 -0.58 -8.04
C PHE A 133 12.53 -0.60 -7.69
N SER A 134 12.02 -1.77 -7.33
CA SER A 134 10.71 -1.93 -6.70
C SER A 134 10.75 -3.15 -5.80
N GLY A 135 10.46 -2.96 -4.51
CA GLY A 135 10.52 -4.05 -3.55
C GLY A 135 10.47 -3.55 -2.11
N THR A 136 10.58 -4.48 -1.17
CA THR A 136 10.61 -4.13 0.24
C THR A 136 11.99 -3.71 0.72
N ARG A 137 12.07 -2.66 1.54
CA ARG A 137 13.30 -2.22 2.23
C ARG A 137 13.06 -2.07 3.72
N SER A 138 14.13 -2.14 4.50
CA SER A 138 14.13 -2.06 5.97
C SER A 138 14.45 -0.65 6.50
N ALA A 139 14.47 0.34 5.62
CA ALA A 139 14.74 1.73 5.95
C ALA A 139 13.74 2.63 5.22
N LEU A 140 13.19 3.61 5.93
CA LEU A 140 12.37 4.64 5.30
C LEU A 140 13.26 5.47 4.36
N PRO A 141 12.82 5.72 3.11
CA PRO A 141 13.53 6.62 2.21
C PRO A 141 13.71 7.97 2.88
N THR A 142 14.85 8.60 2.62
CA THR A 142 15.13 9.96 3.07
C THR A 142 14.05 10.89 2.55
N ALA A 143 13.18 11.33 3.46
CA ALA A 143 12.20 12.34 3.16
C ALA A 143 12.94 13.65 2.90
N VAL A 144 13.11 13.98 1.61
CA VAL A 144 13.14 15.36 1.12
C VAL A 144 14.19 16.26 1.78
N VAL A 145 15.49 16.04 1.49
CA VAL A 145 16.55 17.06 1.71
C VAL A 145 17.88 16.77 0.98
N THR A 146 17.89 15.93 -0.06
CA THR A 146 19.15 15.57 -0.76
C THR A 146 19.01 15.70 -2.27
N ALA A 147 20.15 15.86 -2.96
CA ALA A 147 20.20 16.03 -4.41
C ALA A 147 19.62 14.83 -5.17
N ALA A 148 19.57 13.64 -4.54
CA ALA A 148 19.01 12.42 -5.09
C ALA A 148 18.14 11.71 -4.04
N VAL A 149 16.94 11.31 -4.44
CA VAL A 149 16.05 10.47 -3.63
C VAL A 149 15.98 9.06 -4.24
N ASN A 150 16.13 8.04 -3.41
CA ASN A 150 16.06 6.64 -3.79
C ASN A 150 15.47 5.79 -2.66
N CYS A 151 15.13 4.55 -2.97
CA CYS A 151 14.79 3.60 -1.93
C CYS A 151 16.04 3.33 -1.09
N ALA A 152 15.97 3.62 0.22
CA ALA A 152 17.09 3.42 1.12
C ALA A 152 17.58 1.97 1.04
N SER A 153 18.84 1.77 0.66
CA SER A 153 19.51 0.48 0.76
C SER A 153 19.78 0.22 2.24
N SER A 154 19.15 -0.82 2.78
CA SER A 154 19.46 -1.41 4.09
C SER A 154 20.95 -1.67 4.27
#